data_AF-A0A8H8RF65-F1
#
_entry.id   AF-A0A8H8RF65-F1
#
_cell.length_a   1.000
_cell.length_b   1.000
_cell.length_c   1.000
_cell.angle_alpha   90.00
_cell.angle_beta   90.00
_cell.angle_gamma   90.00
#
_symmetry.space_group_name_H-M   'P 1'
#
loop_
_entity.id
_entity.type
_entity.pdbx_description
1 polymer ?
#
loop_
_entity_poly.entity_id
_entity_poly.type
_entity_poly.pdbx_seq_one_letter_code
_entity_poly.pdbx_strand_id
1 'polypeptide(L)'
;MPPGPPTIPILGNAHQIPSTGRYRNKMINSRGIFRAWANKYGRISTFKLGPANIVVLCDCKAIHKLLVEKGSIYSDRPDTYIGNLYTKGNHLAIMQMIPEWREKQKIMAYNFSPNQLDQKHFKVQEAEYSTILMNDLLNSPTSFFNHIRRYTNSVASSVKYGYRAATFSSFWGHLSFIET
;
A
#
# COMPACT_ATOMS: atom_id res chain seq x y z
N MET A 1 -25.45 8.66 10.85
CA MET A 1 -24.04 8.80 10.42
C MET A 1 -23.25 9.51 11.52
N PRO A 2 -21.95 9.18 11.71
CA PRO A 2 -21.09 9.92 12.63
C PRO A 2 -21.01 11.42 12.29
N PRO A 3 -20.80 12.30 13.29
CA PRO A 3 -20.66 13.75 13.08
C PRO A 3 -19.45 14.10 12.20
N GLY A 4 -19.44 15.30 11.63
CA GLY A 4 -18.43 15.70 10.65
C GLY A 4 -18.39 17.19 10.36
N PRO A 5 -17.33 17.65 9.67
CA PRO A 5 -17.24 19.03 9.21
C PRO A 5 -18.37 19.40 8.24
N PRO A 6 -18.83 20.67 8.24
CA PRO A 6 -19.90 21.12 7.36
C PRO A 6 -19.49 20.97 5.89
N THR A 7 -20.44 20.58 5.06
CA THR A 7 -20.22 20.28 3.63
C THR A 7 -20.73 21.41 2.75
N ILE A 8 -20.03 21.67 1.65
CA ILE A 8 -20.49 22.57 0.59
C ILE A 8 -21.21 21.72 -0.47
N PRO A 9 -22.31 22.19 -1.09
CA PRO A 9 -22.95 21.48 -2.20
C PRO A 9 -21.94 21.10 -3.30
N ILE A 10 -22.12 19.91 -3.90
CA ILE A 10 -21.29 19.33 -4.97
C ILE A 10 -19.87 18.94 -4.50
N LEU A 11 -19.11 19.85 -3.90
CA LEU A 11 -17.69 19.65 -3.55
C LEU A 11 -17.50 18.85 -2.25
N GLY A 12 -18.45 18.95 -1.31
CA GLY A 12 -18.30 18.41 0.03
C GLY A 12 -17.19 19.12 0.82
N ASN A 13 -16.29 18.34 1.41
CA ASN A 13 -15.13 18.77 2.21
C ASN A 13 -13.82 18.79 1.41
N ALA A 14 -13.85 18.61 0.08
CA ALA A 14 -12.62 18.56 -0.73
C ALA A 14 -11.73 19.81 -0.54
N HIS A 15 -12.36 20.99 -0.40
CA HIS A 15 -11.69 22.27 -0.14
C HIS A 15 -10.92 22.34 1.19
N GLN A 16 -11.28 21.51 2.16
CA GLN A 16 -10.63 21.47 3.48
C GLN A 16 -9.43 20.51 3.48
N ILE A 17 -9.27 19.71 2.41
CA ILE A 17 -8.17 18.76 2.27
C ILE A 17 -7.07 19.48 1.47
N PRO A 18 -5.90 19.73 2.07
CA PRO A 18 -4.82 20.45 1.39
C PRO A 18 -4.38 19.69 0.13
N SER A 19 -4.48 20.35 -1.04
CA SER A 19 -4.19 19.73 -2.34
C SER A 19 -2.70 19.77 -2.73
N THR A 20 -1.87 20.56 -2.04
CA THR A 20 -0.50 20.88 -2.48
C THR A 20 0.61 20.35 -1.59
N GLY A 21 1.56 19.63 -2.20
CA GLY A 21 2.87 19.30 -1.63
C GLY A 21 3.32 17.86 -1.87
N ARG A 22 4.57 17.67 -2.35
CA ARG A 22 5.27 16.39 -2.52
C ARG A 22 4.94 15.42 -1.37
N TYR A 23 4.57 14.17 -1.70
CA TYR A 23 4.01 13.10 -0.84
C TYR A 23 4.32 13.12 0.67
N ARG A 24 5.54 13.53 1.09
CA ARG A 24 5.90 13.75 2.51
C ARG A 24 5.06 14.83 3.21
N ASN A 25 4.87 16.00 2.61
CA ASN A 25 4.11 17.10 3.24
C ASN A 25 2.59 16.82 3.20
N LYS A 26 2.11 16.13 2.16
CA LYS A 26 0.70 15.75 2.00
C LYS A 26 0.23 14.80 3.11
N MET A 27 1.04 13.81 3.47
CA MET A 27 0.72 12.81 4.50
C MET A 27 0.81 13.37 5.93
N ILE A 28 1.74 14.31 6.18
CA ILE A 28 1.86 15.01 7.46
C ILE A 28 0.67 15.95 7.67
N ASN A 29 0.30 16.73 6.65
CA ASN A 29 -0.80 17.70 6.73
C ASN A 29 -2.18 17.01 6.78
N SER A 30 -2.37 15.91 6.06
CA SER A 30 -3.63 15.15 6.10
C SER A 30 -3.82 14.37 7.41
N ARG A 31 -2.76 13.83 8.02
CA ARG A 31 -2.83 13.30 9.40
C ARG A 31 -3.23 14.37 10.39
N GLY A 32 -2.69 15.58 10.23
CA GLY A 32 -3.05 16.75 11.03
C GLY A 32 -4.54 17.09 10.93
N ILE A 33 -5.11 17.15 9.72
CA ILE A 33 -6.52 17.51 9.54
C ILE A 33 -7.47 16.45 10.10
N PHE A 34 -7.18 15.16 9.86
CA PHE A 34 -8.02 14.08 10.39
C PHE A 34 -7.95 14.01 11.91
N ARG A 35 -6.77 14.29 12.50
CA ARG A 35 -6.63 14.40 13.96
C ARG A 35 -7.40 15.60 14.52
N ALA A 36 -7.34 16.74 13.85
CA ALA A 36 -8.09 17.93 14.26
C ALA A 36 -9.61 17.69 14.20
N TRP A 37 -10.09 17.02 13.15
CA TRP A 37 -11.50 16.61 13.06
C TRP A 37 -11.87 15.57 14.11
N ALA A 38 -10.99 14.60 14.39
CA ALA A 38 -11.23 13.63 15.45
C ALA A 38 -11.35 14.29 16.83
N ASN A 39 -10.57 15.34 17.09
CA ASN A 39 -10.66 16.11 18.34
C ASN A 39 -11.94 16.97 18.39
N LYS A 40 -12.36 17.56 17.28
CA LYS A 40 -13.52 18.49 17.23
C LYS A 40 -14.87 17.79 17.13
N TYR A 41 -14.96 16.76 16.28
CA TYR A 41 -16.21 16.06 15.96
C TYR A 41 -16.29 14.68 16.63
N GLY A 42 -15.19 14.18 17.20
CA GLY A 42 -15.13 12.90 17.87
C GLY A 42 -14.31 11.86 17.11
N ARG A 43 -13.90 10.81 17.81
CA ARG A 43 -12.93 9.80 17.32
C ARG A 43 -13.41 8.99 16.11
N ILE A 44 -14.70 9.05 15.80
CA ILE A 44 -15.28 8.52 14.57
C ILE A 44 -15.98 9.69 13.91
N SER A 45 -15.48 10.14 12.76
CA SER A 45 -16.01 11.29 12.04
C SER A 45 -16.25 10.97 10.58
N THR A 46 -17.19 11.67 9.95
CA THR A 46 -17.51 11.48 8.54
C THR A 46 -17.28 12.76 7.77
N PHE A 47 -16.68 12.68 6.58
CA PHE A 47 -16.58 13.80 5.66
C PHE A 47 -17.00 13.36 4.26
N LYS A 48 -17.34 14.33 3.41
CA LYS A 48 -17.80 14.07 2.06
C LYS A 48 -16.75 14.51 1.04
N LEU A 49 -16.44 13.67 0.07
CA LEU A 49 -15.55 13.99 -1.05
C LEU A 49 -16.34 13.83 -2.35
N GLY A 50 -16.80 14.94 -2.92
CA GLY A 50 -17.74 14.92 -4.04
C GLY A 50 -19.03 14.15 -3.67
N PRO A 51 -19.41 13.08 -4.39
CA PRO A 51 -20.55 12.24 -4.03
C PRO A 51 -20.25 11.23 -2.91
N ALA A 52 -18.98 10.92 -2.64
CA ALA A 52 -18.58 9.84 -1.74
C ALA A 52 -18.57 10.29 -0.26
N ASN A 53 -19.09 9.44 0.63
CA ASN A 53 -18.99 9.62 2.07
C ASN A 53 -17.81 8.80 2.61
N ILE A 54 -16.90 9.45 3.33
CA ILE A 54 -15.70 8.82 3.88
C ILE A 54 -15.77 8.90 5.41
N VAL A 55 -15.68 7.75 6.06
CA VAL A 55 -15.65 7.64 7.52
C VAL A 55 -14.20 7.47 7.98
N VAL A 56 -13.75 8.34 8.87
CA VAL A 56 -12.43 8.30 9.48
C VAL A 56 -12.53 7.68 10.87
N LEU A 57 -11.73 6.64 11.10
CA LEU A 57 -11.63 5.94 12.37
C LEU A 57 -10.34 6.37 13.09
N CYS A 58 -10.47 7.00 14.26
CA CYS A 58 -9.37 7.41 15.13
C CYS A 58 -9.47 6.77 16.53
N ASP A 59 -10.21 5.67 16.65
CA ASP A 59 -10.34 4.87 17.86
C ASP A 59 -9.91 3.42 17.60
N CYS A 60 -8.99 2.90 18.41
CA CYS A 60 -8.44 1.55 18.23
C CYS A 60 -9.49 0.46 18.41
N LYS A 61 -10.43 0.63 19.35
CA LYS A 61 -11.51 -0.35 19.58
C LYS A 61 -12.44 -0.40 18.37
N ALA A 62 -12.83 0.76 17.84
CA ALA A 62 -13.62 0.83 16.61
C ALA A 62 -12.90 0.22 15.40
N ILE A 63 -11.60 0.49 15.24
CA ILE A 63 -10.77 -0.09 14.18
C ILE A 63 -10.75 -1.62 14.29
N HIS A 64 -10.49 -2.17 15.48
CA HIS A 64 -10.49 -3.62 15.69
C HIS A 64 -11.85 -4.24 15.36
N LYS A 65 -12.93 -3.66 15.91
CA LYS A 65 -14.29 -4.16 15.70
C LYS A 65 -14.74 -4.13 14.23
N LEU A 66 -14.32 -3.11 13.47
CA LEU A 66 -14.74 -2.95 12.08
C LEU A 66 -13.82 -3.71 11.11
N LEU A 67 -12.51 -3.59 11.26
CA LEU A 67 -11.55 -4.16 10.30
C LEU A 67 -11.16 -5.61 10.63
N VAL A 68 -11.16 -6.00 11.90
CA VAL A 68 -10.79 -7.37 12.31
C VAL A 68 -12.03 -8.23 12.49
N GLU A 69 -12.90 -7.91 13.46
CA GLU A 69 -14.08 -8.73 13.77
C GLU A 69 -15.11 -8.75 12.62
N LYS A 70 -15.29 -7.60 11.94
CA LYS A 70 -16.23 -7.45 10.82
C LYS A 70 -15.53 -7.29 9.47
N GLY A 71 -14.29 -7.79 9.37
CA GLY A 71 -13.46 -7.65 8.17
C GLY A 71 -14.17 -8.12 6.89
N SER A 72 -14.93 -9.22 6.93
CA SER A 72 -15.67 -9.73 5.76
C SER A 72 -16.69 -8.75 5.17
N ILE A 73 -17.18 -7.78 5.96
CA ILE A 73 -18.17 -6.78 5.53
C ILE A 73 -17.47 -5.50 5.07
N TYR A 74 -16.38 -5.10 5.75
CA TYR A 74 -15.71 -3.80 5.52
C TYR A 74 -14.42 -3.88 4.71
N SER A 75 -13.97 -5.07 4.31
CA SER A 75 -12.70 -5.24 3.56
C SER A 75 -12.82 -5.01 2.07
N ASP A 76 -14.00 -4.68 1.54
CA ASP A 76 -14.16 -4.41 0.12
C ASP A 76 -13.44 -3.11 -0.30
N ARG A 77 -13.15 -2.96 -1.59
CA ARG A 77 -12.47 -1.79 -2.15
C ARG A 77 -13.45 -0.94 -2.96
N PRO A 78 -13.44 0.39 -2.81
CA PRO A 78 -14.25 1.24 -3.68
C PRO A 78 -13.77 1.10 -5.12
N ASP A 79 -14.70 1.03 -6.07
CA ASP A 79 -14.35 1.03 -7.48
C ASP A 79 -13.74 2.39 -7.86
N THR A 80 -12.60 2.36 -8.54
CA THR A 80 -11.90 3.57 -8.97
C THR A 80 -11.59 3.48 -10.45
N TYR A 81 -12.10 4.44 -11.23
CA TYR A 81 -11.85 4.51 -12.67
C TYR A 81 -10.35 4.50 -13.00
N ILE A 82 -9.57 5.30 -12.27
CA ILE A 82 -8.12 5.38 -12.43
C ILE A 82 -7.46 4.03 -12.12
N GLY A 83 -7.86 3.39 -11.01
CA GLY A 83 -7.35 2.06 -10.65
C GLY A 83 -7.65 1.01 -11.72
N ASN A 84 -8.87 1.00 -12.25
CA ASN A 84 -9.25 0.11 -13.34
C ASN A 84 -8.54 0.41 -14.65
N LEU A 85 -8.27 1.68 -14.97
CA LEU A 85 -7.54 2.04 -16.18
C LEU A 85 -6.11 1.49 -16.17
N TYR A 86 -5.37 1.66 -15.07
CA TYR A 86 -4.00 1.18 -14.96
C TYR A 86 -3.90 -0.33 -14.82
N THR A 87 -4.82 -0.94 -14.07
CA THR A 87 -4.69 -2.35 -13.67
C THR A 87 -5.62 -3.28 -14.44
N LYS A 88 -6.49 -2.74 -15.31
CA LYS A 88 -7.57 -3.47 -15.99
C LYS A 88 -8.42 -4.27 -15.00
N GLY A 89 -8.64 -3.73 -13.80
CA GLY A 89 -9.39 -4.36 -12.71
C GLY A 89 -8.70 -5.56 -12.05
N ASN A 90 -7.44 -5.87 -12.40
CA ASN A 90 -6.79 -7.13 -12.05
C ASN A 90 -5.75 -7.03 -10.93
N HIS A 91 -5.61 -5.87 -10.29
CA HIS A 91 -4.63 -5.67 -9.21
C HIS A 91 -5.21 -5.98 -7.83
N LEU A 92 -4.68 -7.03 -7.19
CA LEU A 92 -5.22 -7.64 -5.98
C LEU A 92 -5.36 -6.69 -4.76
N ALA A 93 -4.57 -5.61 -4.67
CA ALA A 93 -4.69 -4.65 -3.57
C ALA A 93 -5.87 -3.66 -3.71
N ILE A 94 -6.33 -3.42 -4.94
CA ILE A 94 -7.36 -2.41 -5.26
C ILE A 94 -8.63 -3.02 -5.87
N MET A 95 -8.57 -4.29 -6.27
CA MET A 95 -9.70 -5.05 -6.77
C MET A 95 -10.75 -5.27 -5.67
N GLN A 96 -12.02 -5.29 -6.07
CA GLN A 96 -13.17 -5.60 -5.22
C GLN A 96 -13.16 -7.05 -4.74
N MET A 97 -13.83 -7.34 -3.64
CA MET A 97 -13.87 -8.66 -3.00
C MET A 97 -14.86 -9.63 -3.70
N ILE A 98 -14.74 -9.74 -5.03
CA ILE A 98 -15.48 -10.67 -5.89
C ILE A 98 -14.84 -12.08 -5.87
N PRO A 99 -15.50 -13.14 -6.37
CA PRO A 99 -14.95 -14.50 -6.36
C PRO A 99 -13.53 -14.62 -6.93
N GLU A 100 -13.24 -13.92 -8.02
CA GLU A 100 -11.90 -13.87 -8.63
C GLU A 100 -10.82 -13.35 -7.67
N TRP A 101 -11.15 -12.36 -6.83
CA TRP A 101 -10.22 -11.87 -5.82
C TRP A 101 -9.88 -12.95 -4.79
N ARG A 102 -10.87 -13.73 -4.36
CA ARG A 102 -10.67 -14.83 -3.40
C ARG A 102 -9.79 -15.93 -3.98
N GLU A 103 -9.95 -16.24 -5.26
CA GLU A 103 -9.09 -17.21 -5.96
C GLU A 103 -7.64 -16.72 -6.04
N LYS A 104 -7.43 -15.48 -6.48
CA LYS A 104 -6.09 -14.87 -6.52
C LYS A 104 -5.44 -14.82 -5.13
N GLN A 105 -6.20 -14.46 -4.10
CA GLN A 105 -5.73 -14.46 -2.71
C GLN A 105 -5.35 -15.86 -2.23
N LYS A 106 -6.13 -16.89 -2.57
CA LYS A 106 -5.82 -18.28 -2.23
C LYS A 106 -4.49 -18.73 -2.86
N ILE A 107 -4.27 -18.38 -4.13
CA ILE A 107 -3.02 -18.68 -4.83
C ILE A 107 -1.84 -17.94 -4.19
N MET A 108 -1.99 -16.65 -3.88
CA MET A 108 -0.96 -15.87 -3.20
C MET A 108 -0.63 -16.46 -1.82
N ALA A 109 -1.64 -16.70 -0.99
CA ALA A 109 -1.47 -17.24 0.35
C ALA A 109 -0.79 -18.61 0.36
N TYR A 110 -1.05 -19.44 -0.66
CA TYR A 110 -0.34 -20.71 -0.85
C TYR A 110 1.14 -20.49 -1.19
N ASN A 111 1.43 -19.66 -2.20
CA ASN A 111 2.80 -19.41 -2.68
C ASN A 111 3.69 -18.67 -1.66
N PHE A 112 3.08 -17.87 -0.78
CA PHE A 112 3.74 -17.15 0.30
C PHE A 112 3.42 -17.73 1.69
N SER A 113 3.03 -19.01 1.75
CA SER A 113 2.89 -19.71 3.03
C SER A 113 4.26 -19.86 3.72
N PRO A 114 4.33 -19.95 5.06
CA PRO A 114 5.60 -20.08 5.79
C PRO A 114 6.51 -21.18 5.23
N ASN A 115 5.95 -22.35 4.90
CA ASN A 115 6.72 -23.44 4.32
C ASN A 115 7.33 -23.10 2.95
N GLN A 116 6.63 -22.37 2.08
CA GLN A 116 7.17 -21.95 0.78
C GLN A 116 8.23 -20.85 0.96
N LEU A 117 8.03 -19.95 1.92
CA LEU A 117 8.98 -18.91 2.28
C LEU A 117 10.31 -19.53 2.73
N ASP A 118 10.28 -20.46 3.68
CA ASP A 118 11.50 -21.07 4.25
C ASP A 118 12.22 -21.96 3.24
N GLN A 119 11.48 -22.75 2.44
CA GLN A 119 12.11 -23.73 1.56
C GLN A 119 12.61 -23.14 0.23
N LYS A 120 11.87 -22.18 -0.34
CA LYS A 120 12.13 -21.66 -1.70
C LYS A 120 12.61 -20.21 -1.68
N HIS A 121 11.87 -19.32 -1.04
CA HIS A 121 12.12 -17.87 -1.16
C HIS A 121 13.31 -17.42 -0.32
N PHE A 122 13.52 -18.05 0.84
CA PHE A 122 14.65 -17.74 1.73
C PHE A 122 16.00 -17.93 1.03
N LYS A 123 16.16 -18.99 0.22
CA LYS A 123 17.40 -19.24 -0.53
C LYS A 123 17.70 -18.14 -1.54
N VAL A 124 16.67 -17.58 -2.18
CA VAL A 124 16.83 -16.45 -3.11
C VAL A 124 17.26 -15.21 -2.34
N GLN A 125 16.61 -14.95 -1.21
CA GLN A 125 16.92 -13.81 -0.35
C GLN A 125 18.35 -13.89 0.20
N GLU A 126 18.74 -15.05 0.72
CA GLU A 126 20.09 -15.33 1.23
C GLU A 126 21.14 -15.18 0.13
N ALA A 127 20.91 -15.73 -1.06
CA ALA A 127 21.84 -15.59 -2.18
C ALA A 127 22.02 -14.12 -2.59
N GLU A 128 20.94 -13.35 -2.76
CA GLU A 128 21.02 -11.93 -3.14
C GLU A 128 21.66 -11.07 -2.04
N TYR A 129 21.35 -11.37 -0.78
CA TYR A 129 21.89 -10.67 0.39
C TYR A 129 23.39 -10.93 0.57
N SER A 130 23.77 -12.20 0.66
CA SER A 130 25.14 -12.62 1.00
C SER A 130 26.13 -12.31 -0.11
N THR A 131 25.73 -12.43 -1.38
CA THR A 131 26.67 -12.29 -2.50
C THR A 131 26.72 -10.87 -3.05
N ILE A 132 25.56 -10.23 -3.27
CA ILE A 132 25.54 -8.97 -4.03
C ILE A 132 25.41 -7.76 -3.10
N LEU A 133 24.49 -7.79 -2.12
CA LEU A 133 24.34 -6.64 -1.22
C LEU A 133 25.61 -6.41 -0.39
N MET A 134 26.19 -7.47 0.19
CA MET A 134 27.42 -7.36 0.96
C MET A 134 28.59 -6.85 0.11
N ASN A 135 28.76 -7.37 -1.11
CA ASN A 135 29.80 -6.91 -2.02
C ASN A 135 29.60 -5.43 -2.42
N ASP A 136 28.37 -5.02 -2.72
CA ASP A 136 28.04 -3.63 -3.06
C ASP A 136 28.37 -2.67 -1.91
N LEU A 137 28.07 -3.08 -0.67
CA LEU A 137 28.35 -2.30 0.54
C LEU A 137 29.85 -2.20 0.84
N LEU A 138 30.62 -3.27 0.59
CA LEU A 138 32.08 -3.26 0.73
C LEU A 138 32.73 -2.30 -0.29
N ASN A 139 32.27 -2.32 -1.53
CA ASN A 139 32.86 -1.51 -2.61
C ASN A 139 32.39 -0.04 -2.59
N SER A 140 31.15 0.23 -2.16
CA SER A 140 30.56 1.57 -2.25
C SER A 140 29.55 1.85 -1.12
N PRO A 141 30.02 2.00 0.13
CA PRO A 141 29.15 2.16 1.29
C PRO A 141 28.32 3.45 1.26
N THR A 142 28.77 4.49 0.53
CA THR A 142 28.05 5.76 0.38
C THR A 142 26.71 5.63 -0.35
N SER A 143 26.54 4.59 -1.17
CA SER A 143 25.32 4.32 -1.95
C SER A 143 24.34 3.37 -1.25
N PHE A 144 24.41 3.26 0.08
CA PHE A 144 23.60 2.36 0.92
C PHE A 144 22.13 2.24 0.50
N PHE A 145 21.44 3.37 0.32
CA PHE A 145 20.02 3.38 -0.06
C PHE A 145 19.76 2.73 -1.43
N ASN A 146 20.64 2.95 -2.40
CA ASN A 146 20.48 2.37 -3.73
C ASN A 146 20.74 0.86 -3.71
N HIS A 147 21.70 0.41 -2.90
CA HIS A 147 22.01 -1.01 -2.72
C HIS A 147 20.87 -1.77 -2.06
N ILE A 148 20.29 -1.22 -0.99
CA ILE A 148 19.08 -1.80 -0.37
C ILE A 148 17.93 -1.85 -1.35
N ARG A 149 17.68 -0.75 -2.08
CA ARG A 149 16.60 -0.72 -3.08
C ARG A 149 16.80 -1.77 -4.16
N ARG A 150 18.01 -1.87 -4.72
CA ARG A 150 18.35 -2.90 -5.71
C ARG A 150 18.12 -4.29 -5.15
N TYR A 151 18.61 -4.57 -3.94
CA TYR A 151 18.44 -5.87 -3.28
C TYR A 151 16.97 -6.24 -3.11
N THR A 152 16.16 -5.36 -2.52
CA THR A 152 14.73 -5.62 -2.32
C THR A 152 14.01 -5.87 -3.65
N ASN A 153 14.32 -5.07 -4.67
CA ASN A 153 13.74 -5.22 -6.00
C ASN A 153 14.19 -6.51 -6.69
N SER A 154 15.47 -6.89 -6.56
CA SER A 154 16.03 -8.13 -7.10
C SER A 154 15.36 -9.36 -6.49
N VAL A 155 15.15 -9.38 -5.17
CA VAL A 155 14.45 -10.47 -4.47
C VAL A 155 13.00 -10.56 -4.96
N ALA A 156 12.29 -9.42 -5.00
CA ALA A 156 10.90 -9.39 -5.45
C ALA A 156 10.75 -9.84 -6.92
N SER A 157 11.61 -9.35 -7.82
CA SER A 157 11.57 -9.74 -9.24
C SER A 157 11.97 -11.20 -9.45
N SER A 158 12.90 -11.72 -8.64
CA SER A 158 13.32 -13.12 -8.72
C SER A 158 12.22 -14.06 -8.27
N VAL A 159 11.53 -13.74 -7.17
CA VAL A 159 10.42 -14.54 -6.67
C VAL A 159 9.20 -14.46 -7.61
N LYS A 160 8.90 -13.28 -8.16
CA LYS A 160 7.70 -13.06 -8.98
C LYS A 160 7.87 -13.49 -10.44
N TYR A 161 9.04 -13.23 -11.03
CA TYR A 161 9.29 -13.39 -12.47
C TYR A 161 10.49 -14.29 -12.79
N GLY A 162 11.28 -14.71 -11.80
CA GLY A 162 12.50 -15.49 -12.02
C GLY A 162 13.71 -14.67 -12.50
N TYR A 163 13.61 -13.33 -12.53
CA TYR A 163 14.69 -12.46 -13.01
C TYR A 163 15.33 -11.65 -11.87
N ARG A 164 16.66 -11.58 -11.87
CA ARG A 164 17.46 -10.81 -10.90
C ARG A 164 17.77 -9.42 -11.42
N ALA A 165 17.91 -8.47 -10.50
CA ALA A 165 18.37 -7.11 -10.81
C ALA A 165 19.90 -7.02 -10.75
N ALA A 166 20.54 -7.04 -11.92
CA ALA A 166 21.99 -6.94 -12.05
C ALA A 166 22.55 -5.64 -11.46
N THR A 167 21.86 -4.52 -11.67
CA THR A 167 22.24 -3.19 -11.17
C THR A 167 21.02 -2.41 -10.70
N PHE A 168 21.24 -1.34 -9.93
CA PHE A 168 20.16 -0.45 -9.49
C PHE A 168 19.42 0.16 -10.68
N SER A 169 20.14 0.57 -11.73
CA SER A 169 19.58 1.18 -12.93
C SER A 169 18.90 0.21 -13.90
N SER A 170 19.00 -1.10 -13.65
CA SER A 170 18.37 -2.11 -14.51
C SER A 170 16.84 -2.04 -14.40
N PHE A 171 16.14 -2.54 -15.43
CA PHE A 171 14.67 -2.62 -15.42
C PHE A 171 14.13 -3.29 -14.14
N TRP A 172 14.73 -4.43 -13.76
CA TRP A 172 14.36 -5.15 -12.54
C TRP A 172 14.76 -4.39 -11.26
N GLY A 173 15.80 -3.57 -11.31
CA GLY A 173 16.22 -2.68 -10.22
C GLY A 173 15.25 -1.53 -9.95
N HIS A 174 14.34 -1.22 -10.90
CA HIS A 174 13.31 -0.19 -10.78
C HIS A 174 11.87 -0.73 -10.79
N LEU A 175 11.69 -2.05 -10.82
CA LEU A 175 10.38 -2.69 -10.99
C LEU A 175 9.32 -2.19 -9.99
N SER A 176 9.70 -2.00 -8.73
CA SER A 176 8.78 -1.51 -7.68
C SER A 176 8.25 -0.09 -7.89
N PHE A 177 8.85 0.69 -8.81
CA PHE A 177 8.38 2.03 -9.16
C PHE A 177 7.48 2.05 -10.40
N ILE A 178 7.46 0.97 -11.19
CA ILE A 178 6.63 0.88 -12.39
C ILE A 178 5.23 0.37 -12.04
N GLU A 179 5.10 -0.42 -10.97
CA GLU A 179 3.84 -0.97 -10.49
C GLU A 179 3.10 -0.05 -9.47
N THR A 180 3.59 1.15 -9.18
CA THR A 180 2.98 2.13 -8.24
C THR A 180 2.66 3.45 -8.91
#